data_AF-A0A2U0S614-F1
#
_entry.id   AF-A0A2U0S614-F1
#
_cell.length_a   1.000
_cell.length_b   1.000
_cell.length_c   1.000
_cell.angle_alpha   90.00
_cell.angle_beta   90.00
_cell.angle_gamma   90.00
#
_symmetry.space_group_name_H-M   'P 1'
#
loop_
_entity.id
_entity.type
_entity.pdbx_description
1 polymer ?
#
loop_
_entity_poly.entity_id
_entity_poly.type
_entity_poly.pdbx_seq_one_letter_code
_entity_poly.pdbx_strand_id
1 'polypeptide(L)'
;MGCVSTKKLEFEPADVLHKNWLDYSSKHDTNKEIEPLIPLLNDPKAYTRTHEQILDALYNATLVVLESTPLLDYTQKTRAEYFSYNMCQCDECLKTCGAHINKKGQIRVSKKFFEQTIEQQPPAGLLEIMYSIFHQILHGIFPELDEETVVEKTEKVWETGMAELAKEKLNNN
;
A
#
# COMPACT_ATOMS: atom_id res chain seq x y z
N MET A 1 -7.02 -6.10 26.27
CA MET A 1 -5.81 -6.88 25.93
C MET A 1 -4.97 -6.01 25.01
N GLY A 2 -3.99 -5.31 25.58
CA GLY A 2 -3.10 -4.43 24.81
C GLY A 2 -2.16 -5.25 23.93
N CYS A 3 -1.81 -4.71 22.76
CA CYS A 3 -0.73 -5.23 21.93
C CYS A 3 0.58 -5.21 22.76
N VAL A 4 0.92 -6.36 23.36
CA VAL A 4 2.12 -6.51 24.18
C VAL A 4 3.35 -6.27 23.31
N SER A 5 4.14 -5.27 23.72
CA SER A 5 5.39 -4.86 23.07
C SER A 5 6.36 -6.04 22.98
N THR A 6 6.62 -6.49 21.77
CA THR A 6 7.80 -7.31 21.44
C THR A 6 8.45 -6.66 20.24
N LYS A 7 9.77 -6.51 20.29
CA LYS A 7 10.63 -5.91 19.27
C LYS A 7 10.18 -6.25 17.83
N LYS A 8 9.98 -5.18 17.04
CA LYS A 8 9.80 -5.06 15.57
C LYS A 8 8.86 -6.02 14.83
N LEU A 9 7.57 -5.71 14.92
CA LEU A 9 6.63 -5.59 13.78
C LEU A 9 5.92 -4.28 14.10
N GLU A 10 6.54 -3.18 13.69
CA GLU A 10 6.27 -1.84 14.21
C GLU A 10 5.02 -1.24 13.58
N PHE A 11 4.30 -0.48 14.40
CA PHE A 11 3.17 0.31 13.97
C PHE A 11 3.71 1.54 13.26
N GLU A 12 3.34 1.76 12.00
CA GLU A 12 3.75 2.97 11.31
C GLU A 12 2.74 4.10 11.54
N PRO A 13 3.19 5.27 12.05
CA PRO A 13 2.33 6.44 12.16
C PRO A 13 1.85 6.89 10.77
N ALA A 14 0.58 7.28 10.69
CA ALA A 14 -0.04 7.90 9.52
C ALA A 14 0.78 9.09 9.03
N ASP A 15 1.31 9.93 9.92
CA ASP A 15 2.14 11.07 9.52
C ASP A 15 3.45 10.65 8.84
N VAL A 16 4.04 9.51 9.25
CA VAL A 16 5.25 8.96 8.62
C VAL A 16 4.91 8.37 7.26
N LEU A 17 3.86 7.54 7.17
CA LEU A 17 3.39 6.97 5.89
C LEU A 17 2.98 8.06 4.91
N HIS A 18 2.26 9.08 5.38
CA HIS A 18 1.88 10.25 4.61
C HIS A 18 3.10 11.04 4.17
N LYS A 19 4.09 11.26 5.05
CA LYS A 19 5.34 11.91 4.66
C LYS A 19 6.09 11.12 3.58
N ASN A 20 6.22 9.80 3.72
CA ASN A 20 6.85 8.95 2.71
C ASN A 20 6.11 9.07 1.36
N TRP A 21 4.78 9.09 1.39
CA TRP A 21 3.96 9.35 0.21
C TRP A 21 4.16 10.76 -0.37
N LEU A 22 4.24 11.80 0.46
CA LEU A 22 4.50 13.17 -0.01
C LEU A 22 5.90 13.30 -0.63
N ASP A 23 6.91 12.70 -0.01
CA ASP A 23 8.28 12.69 -0.52
C ASP A 23 8.35 11.98 -1.87
N TYR A 24 7.62 10.87 -2.04
CA TYR A 24 7.45 10.19 -3.33
C TYR A 24 6.68 11.05 -4.33
N SER A 25 5.42 11.40 -4.04
CA SER A 25 4.52 12.12 -4.96
C SER A 25 5.03 13.51 -5.36
N SER A 26 5.92 14.13 -4.58
CA SER A 26 6.59 15.39 -4.98
C SER A 26 7.58 15.23 -6.14
N LYS A 27 8.10 14.02 -6.37
CA LYS A 27 9.05 13.70 -7.43
C LYS A 27 8.38 13.05 -8.66
N HIS A 28 7.12 12.61 -8.51
CA HIS A 28 6.42 11.74 -9.45
C HIS A 28 5.07 12.33 -9.90
N ASP A 29 4.68 12.08 -11.16
CA ASP A 29 3.38 12.53 -11.69
C ASP A 29 2.29 11.49 -11.42
N THR A 30 1.61 11.62 -10.28
CA THR A 30 0.59 10.68 -9.82
C THR A 30 -0.57 10.50 -10.81
N ASN A 31 -0.84 11.49 -11.67
CA ASN A 31 -1.87 11.37 -12.70
C ASN A 31 -1.46 10.48 -13.87
N LYS A 32 -0.15 10.37 -14.16
CA LYS A 32 0.36 9.40 -15.13
C LYS A 32 0.48 8.02 -14.53
N GLU A 33 0.88 7.93 -13.26
CA GLU A 33 1.07 6.64 -12.58
C GLU A 33 -0.24 5.88 -12.34
N ILE A 34 -1.37 6.58 -12.12
CA ILE A 34 -2.66 5.90 -12.01
C ILE A 34 -3.07 5.22 -13.33
N GLU A 35 -2.60 5.67 -14.50
CA GLU A 35 -3.07 5.18 -15.81
C GLU A 35 -2.95 3.67 -16.04
N PRO A 36 -1.83 2.98 -15.72
CA PRO A 36 -1.75 1.52 -15.77
C PRO A 36 -2.67 0.83 -14.75
N LEU A 37 -3.05 1.51 -13.68
CA LEU A 37 -3.90 0.96 -12.61
C LEU A 37 -5.39 1.16 -12.85
N ILE A 38 -5.81 2.07 -13.73
CA ILE A 38 -7.24 2.35 -14.03
C ILE A 38 -8.04 1.06 -14.29
N PRO A 39 -7.58 0.09 -15.11
CA PRO A 39 -8.32 -1.14 -15.34
C PRO A 39 -8.51 -1.99 -14.07
N LEU A 40 -7.50 -2.01 -13.18
CA LEU A 40 -7.49 -2.79 -11.94
C LEU A 40 -8.40 -2.16 -10.89
N LEU A 41 -8.28 -0.84 -10.74
CA LEU A 41 -9.06 -0.07 -9.80
C LEU A 41 -10.52 0.06 -10.26
N ASN A 42 -10.82 -0.16 -11.55
CA ASN A 42 -12.05 0.26 -12.22
C ASN A 42 -12.36 1.75 -11.94
N ASP A 43 -13.53 2.27 -12.33
CA ASP A 43 -13.95 3.62 -11.91
C ASP A 43 -14.08 3.68 -10.37
N PRO A 44 -13.16 4.34 -9.65
CA PRO A 44 -13.22 4.42 -8.20
C PRO A 44 -14.35 5.33 -7.73
N LYS A 45 -14.90 6.16 -8.64
CA LYS A 45 -16.02 7.08 -8.41
C LYS A 45 -17.38 6.40 -8.63
N ALA A 46 -17.42 5.10 -8.89
CA ALA A 46 -18.67 4.34 -8.90
C ALA A 46 -19.33 4.48 -7.51
N TYR A 47 -20.38 5.31 -7.45
CA TYR A 47 -21.14 5.72 -6.26
C TYR A 47 -21.71 4.57 -5.40
N THR A 48 -21.46 3.32 -5.79
CA THR A 48 -22.00 2.08 -5.21
C THR A 48 -20.98 1.29 -4.39
N ARG A 49 -19.70 1.70 -4.33
CA ARG A 49 -18.66 0.93 -3.64
C ARG A 49 -18.63 1.17 -2.14
N THR A 50 -18.56 0.09 -1.36
CA THR A 50 -18.27 0.16 0.08
C THR A 50 -16.77 0.36 0.34
N HIS A 51 -16.38 0.76 1.55
CA HIS A 51 -14.96 0.90 1.91
C HIS A 51 -14.20 -0.43 1.75
N GLU A 52 -14.84 -1.55 2.06
CA GLU A 52 -14.26 -2.88 1.87
C GLU A 52 -14.01 -3.16 0.38
N GLN A 53 -14.95 -2.85 -0.51
CA GLN A 53 -14.77 -3.06 -1.95
C GLN A 53 -13.66 -2.18 -2.54
N ILE A 54 -13.52 -0.95 -2.03
CA ILE A 54 -12.40 -0.08 -2.42
C ILE A 54 -11.09 -0.68 -1.90
N LEU A 55 -11.03 -1.08 -0.62
CA LEU A 55 -9.84 -1.69 -0.03
C LEU A 55 -9.42 -2.97 -0.77
N ASP A 56 -10.38 -3.83 -1.14
CA ASP A 56 -10.14 -5.04 -1.93
C ASP A 56 -9.49 -4.70 -3.28
N ALA A 57 -10.03 -3.69 -3.98
CA ALA A 57 -9.47 -3.24 -5.26
C ALA A 57 -8.04 -2.68 -5.11
N LEU A 58 -7.81 -1.87 -4.06
CA LEU A 58 -6.48 -1.32 -3.78
C LEU A 58 -5.48 -2.43 -3.42
N TYR A 59 -5.85 -3.39 -2.57
CA TYR A 59 -4.99 -4.50 -2.21
C TYR A 59 -4.64 -5.39 -3.42
N ASN A 60 -5.63 -5.74 -4.25
CA ASN A 60 -5.41 -6.53 -5.45
C ASN A 60 -4.50 -5.79 -6.44
N ALA A 61 -4.71 -4.48 -6.63
CA ALA A 61 -3.83 -3.67 -7.47
C ALA A 61 -2.41 -3.59 -6.89
N THR A 62 -2.26 -3.49 -5.58
CA THR A 62 -0.96 -3.54 -4.89
C THR A 62 -0.22 -4.86 -5.18
N LEU A 63 -0.90 -6.01 -5.16
CA LEU A 63 -0.28 -7.29 -5.51
C LEU A 63 0.18 -7.32 -6.97
N VAL A 64 -0.60 -6.74 -7.90
CA VAL A 64 -0.22 -6.66 -9.31
C VAL A 64 1.05 -5.82 -9.51
N VAL A 65 1.20 -4.70 -8.78
CA VAL A 65 2.44 -3.89 -8.79
C VAL A 65 3.62 -4.66 -8.20
N LEU A 66 3.40 -5.44 -7.14
CA LEU A 66 4.45 -6.31 -6.57
C LEU A 66 4.85 -7.43 -7.53
N GLU A 67 3.91 -7.98 -8.29
CA GLU A 67 4.17 -9.06 -9.24
C GLU A 67 4.92 -8.57 -10.49
N SER A 68 4.65 -7.35 -10.95
CA SER A 68 5.30 -6.79 -12.14
C SER A 68 6.77 -6.44 -11.95
N THR A 69 7.22 -6.20 -10.70
CA THR A 69 8.61 -5.81 -10.45
C THR A 69 9.60 -6.97 -10.63
N PRO A 70 10.76 -6.77 -11.27
CA PRO A 70 11.85 -7.74 -11.29
C PRO A 70 12.69 -7.72 -10.01
N LEU A 71 12.45 -6.76 -9.10
CA LEU A 71 13.25 -6.57 -7.88
C LEU A 71 12.89 -7.51 -6.73
N LEU A 72 11.83 -8.31 -6.90
CA LEU A 72 11.42 -9.34 -5.95
C LEU A 72 11.55 -10.72 -6.60
N ASP A 73 12.09 -11.67 -5.85
CA ASP A 73 12.15 -13.06 -6.29
C ASP A 73 10.80 -13.77 -6.12
N TYR A 74 10.70 -14.98 -6.70
CA TYR A 74 9.48 -15.80 -6.63
C TYR A 74 8.99 -16.06 -5.19
N THR A 75 9.92 -16.29 -4.26
CA THR A 75 9.58 -16.59 -2.86
C THR A 75 8.98 -15.35 -2.18
N GLN A 76 9.55 -14.18 -2.45
CA GLN A 76 9.10 -12.89 -1.91
C GLN A 76 7.71 -12.53 -2.45
N LYS A 77 7.48 -12.72 -3.75
CA LYS A 77 6.17 -12.53 -4.39
C LYS A 77 5.12 -13.47 -3.83
N THR A 78 5.43 -14.77 -3.76
CA THR A 78 4.54 -15.77 -3.14
C THR A 78 4.25 -15.43 -1.67
N ARG A 79 5.22 -14.89 -0.94
CA ARG A 79 5.01 -14.45 0.45
C ARG A 79 3.99 -13.32 0.58
N ALA A 80 3.98 -12.39 -0.37
CA ALA A 80 3.01 -11.30 -0.40
C ALA A 80 1.56 -11.80 -0.46
N GLU A 81 1.31 -12.89 -1.19
CA GLU A 81 -0.02 -13.49 -1.36
C GLU A 81 -0.59 -14.11 -0.07
N TYR A 82 0.27 -14.48 0.90
CA TYR A 82 -0.17 -15.06 2.16
C TYR A 82 -0.63 -14.02 3.19
N PHE A 83 -0.41 -12.73 2.94
CA PHE A 83 -0.94 -11.71 3.82
C PHE A 83 -2.44 -11.56 3.64
N SER A 84 -3.13 -11.36 4.75
CA SER A 84 -4.54 -10.95 4.75
C SER A 84 -4.64 -9.48 5.06
N TYR A 85 -5.77 -8.86 4.76
CA TYR A 85 -5.97 -7.43 4.99
C TYR A 85 -7.38 -7.17 5.48
N ASN A 86 -7.55 -6.09 6.25
CA ASN A 86 -8.86 -5.55 6.61
C ASN A 86 -8.75 -4.12 7.19
N MET A 87 -9.88 -3.43 7.29
CA MET A 87 -9.96 -2.15 8.01
C MET A 87 -9.77 -2.32 9.53
N CYS A 88 -9.13 -1.35 10.16
CA CYS A 88 -8.77 -1.37 11.57
C CYS A 88 -9.29 -0.14 12.31
N GLN A 89 -9.74 -0.36 13.55
CA GLN A 89 -10.22 0.67 14.48
C GLN A 89 -9.62 0.48 15.87
N CYS A 90 -8.41 -0.08 15.99
CA CYS A 90 -7.72 -0.13 17.29
C CYS A 90 -7.37 1.29 17.77
N ASP A 91 -7.10 1.43 19.07
CA ASP A 91 -6.81 2.73 19.71
C ASP A 91 -5.71 3.51 18.99
N GLU A 92 -4.66 2.83 18.54
CA GLU A 92 -3.54 3.42 17.80
C GLU A 92 -3.97 3.90 16.40
N CYS A 93 -4.77 3.13 15.67
CA CYS A 93 -5.33 3.54 14.38
C CYS A 93 -6.29 4.74 14.49
N LEU A 94 -6.98 4.88 15.61
CA LEU A 94 -7.87 6.03 15.86
C LEU A 94 -7.08 7.31 16.18
N LYS A 95 -5.87 7.16 16.75
CA LYS A 95 -5.01 8.28 17.13
C LYS A 95 -4.12 8.69 15.96
N THR A 96 -3.12 7.86 15.65
CA THR A 96 -1.97 8.24 14.85
C THR A 96 -1.53 7.20 13.82
N CYS A 97 -2.02 5.96 13.82
CA CYS A 97 -1.54 4.93 12.89
C CYS A 97 -2.31 4.95 11.55
N GLY A 98 -1.58 4.91 10.43
CA GLY A 98 -2.16 4.88 9.08
C GLY A 98 -2.42 3.45 8.59
N ALA A 99 -1.40 2.61 8.66
CA ALA A 99 -1.51 1.17 8.46
C ALA A 99 -0.42 0.44 9.28
N HIS A 100 -0.65 -0.83 9.60
CA HIS A 100 0.37 -1.67 10.24
C HIS A 100 0.17 -3.14 9.90
N ILE A 101 1.25 -3.92 9.91
CA ILE A 101 1.18 -5.39 9.85
C ILE A 101 1.23 -5.98 11.26
N ASN A 102 0.35 -6.94 11.55
CA ASN A 102 0.41 -7.66 12.83
C ASN A 102 1.23 -8.96 12.73
N LYS A 103 1.52 -9.59 13.88
CA LYS A 103 2.26 -10.86 13.98
C LYS A 103 1.67 -12.05 13.23
N LYS A 104 0.40 -11.97 12.81
CA LYS A 104 -0.27 -13.01 12.02
C LYS A 104 -0.19 -12.73 10.51
N GLY A 105 0.57 -11.73 10.08
CA GLY A 105 0.63 -11.33 8.69
C GLY A 105 -0.66 -10.67 8.19
N GLN A 106 -1.33 -9.90 9.06
CA GLN A 106 -2.52 -9.16 8.65
C GLN A 106 -2.18 -7.68 8.50
N ILE A 107 -2.36 -7.15 7.29
CA ILE A 107 -2.25 -5.73 6.97
C ILE A 107 -3.52 -5.04 7.46
N ARG A 108 -3.36 -4.13 8.42
CA ARG A 108 -4.45 -3.41 9.09
C ARG A 108 -4.41 -1.96 8.64
N VAL A 109 -5.34 -1.55 7.77
CA VAL A 109 -5.46 -0.15 7.33
C VAL A 109 -6.38 0.59 8.29
N SER A 110 -5.94 1.70 8.87
CA SER A 110 -6.78 2.50 9.76
C SER A 110 -7.99 3.02 9.02
N LYS A 111 -9.19 2.76 9.56
CA LYS A 111 -10.44 3.26 8.98
C LYS A 111 -10.47 4.80 8.95
N LYS A 112 -9.95 5.45 10.00
CA LYS A 112 -9.87 6.91 10.08
C LYS A 112 -8.97 7.47 8.97
N PHE A 113 -7.76 6.91 8.83
CA PHE A 113 -6.84 7.29 7.76
C PHE A 113 -7.48 7.06 6.38
N PHE A 114 -8.05 5.87 6.15
CA PHE A 114 -8.71 5.52 4.91
C PHE A 114 -9.79 6.53 4.53
N GLU A 115 -10.73 6.81 5.44
CA GLU A 115 -11.84 7.75 5.22
C GLU A 115 -11.33 9.16 4.92
N GLN A 116 -10.33 9.63 5.66
CA GLN A 116 -9.74 10.95 5.46
C GLN A 116 -8.98 11.05 4.13
N THR A 117 -8.31 9.98 3.71
CA THR A 117 -7.46 10.00 2.51
C THR A 117 -8.28 9.82 1.23
N ILE A 118 -9.33 9.00 1.22
CA ILE A 118 -10.21 8.87 0.03
C ILE A 118 -10.97 10.17 -0.29
N GLU A 119 -11.21 11.03 0.71
CA GLU A 119 -11.87 12.33 0.54
C GLU A 119 -10.97 13.37 -0.18
N GLN A 120 -9.64 13.17 -0.24
CA GLN A 120 -8.66 14.13 -0.78
C GLN A 120 -8.62 14.23 -2.33
N GLN A 121 -9.69 13.84 -3.02
CA GLN A 121 -9.83 13.72 -4.48
C GLN A 121 -8.95 12.63 -5.15
N PRO A 122 -9.54 11.68 -5.90
CA PRO A 122 -8.79 10.75 -6.73
C PRO A 122 -7.98 11.46 -7.83
N PRO A 123 -6.79 10.96 -8.22
CA PRO A 123 -6.25 9.64 -7.87
C PRO A 123 -5.34 9.61 -6.63
N ALA A 124 -4.91 10.77 -6.12
CA ALA A 124 -3.83 10.86 -5.13
C ALA A 124 -4.11 10.06 -3.85
N GLY A 125 -5.30 10.21 -3.26
CA GLY A 125 -5.64 9.49 -2.03
C GLY A 125 -5.70 7.96 -2.20
N LEU A 126 -6.11 7.47 -3.38
CA LEU A 126 -6.12 6.03 -3.64
C LEU A 126 -4.71 5.47 -3.74
N LEU A 127 -3.82 6.19 -4.43
CA LEU A 127 -2.41 5.82 -4.55
C LEU A 127 -1.70 5.87 -3.19
N GLU A 128 -2.01 6.85 -2.35
CA GLU A 128 -1.46 6.93 -0.99
C GLU A 128 -1.83 5.70 -0.14
N ILE A 129 -3.10 5.28 -0.18
CA ILE A 129 -3.54 4.09 0.54
C ILE A 129 -2.87 2.84 -0.03
N MET A 130 -2.79 2.71 -1.36
CA MET A 130 -2.08 1.59 -2.01
C MET A 130 -0.60 1.55 -1.62
N TYR A 131 0.07 2.69 -1.64
CA TYR A 131 1.49 2.83 -1.27
C TYR A 131 1.69 2.43 0.20
N SER A 132 0.78 2.83 1.08
CA SER A 132 0.79 2.43 2.50
C SER A 132 0.61 0.91 2.68
N ILE A 133 -0.31 0.29 1.95
CA ILE A 133 -0.50 -1.18 1.95
C ILE A 133 0.77 -1.86 1.43
N PHE A 134 1.31 -1.38 0.31
CA PHE A 134 2.51 -1.90 -0.33
C PHE A 134 3.72 -1.90 0.62
N HIS A 135 3.93 -0.78 1.31
CA HIS A 135 4.96 -0.63 2.32
C HIS A 135 4.82 -1.65 3.46
N GLN A 136 3.60 -1.85 3.98
CA GLN A 136 3.35 -2.84 5.04
C GLN A 136 3.54 -4.29 4.56
N ILE A 137 3.27 -4.58 3.27
CA ILE A 137 3.61 -5.88 2.69
C ILE A 137 5.12 -6.06 2.65
N LEU A 138 5.90 -5.04 2.24
CA LEU A 138 7.37 -5.15 2.24
C LEU A 138 7.94 -5.33 3.65
N HIS A 139 7.39 -4.69 4.68
CA HIS A 139 7.71 -5.01 6.08
C HIS A 139 7.46 -6.48 6.41
N GLY A 140 6.35 -7.03 5.93
CA GLY A 140 6.02 -8.44 6.11
C GLY A 140 6.97 -9.39 5.38
N ILE A 141 7.41 -9.04 4.17
CA ILE A 141 8.35 -9.83 3.37
C ILE A 141 9.75 -9.81 3.98
N PHE A 142 10.18 -8.65 4.47
CA PHE A 142 11.53 -8.38 4.97
C PHE A 142 11.52 -7.94 6.45
N PRO A 143 11.06 -8.80 7.38
CA PRO A 143 10.91 -8.43 8.80
C PRO A 143 12.25 -8.13 9.51
N GLU A 144 13.37 -8.52 8.92
CA GLU A 144 14.72 -8.27 9.42
C GLU A 144 15.27 -6.88 9.09
N LEU A 145 14.68 -6.18 8.13
CA LEU A 145 15.15 -4.86 7.71
C LEU A 145 14.68 -3.77 8.68
N ASP A 146 15.48 -2.72 8.79
CA ASP A 146 15.06 -1.50 9.47
C ASP A 146 14.12 -0.66 8.60
N GLU A 147 13.48 0.33 9.24
CA GLU A 147 12.47 1.18 8.62
C GLU A 147 13.01 1.93 7.41
N GLU A 148 14.17 2.55 7.56
CA GLU A 148 14.81 3.32 6.48
C GLU A 148 15.05 2.46 5.24
N THR A 149 15.54 1.24 5.45
CA THR A 149 15.75 0.28 4.36
C THR A 149 14.43 -0.16 3.73
N VAL A 150 13.36 -0.37 4.51
CA VAL A 150 12.05 -0.74 3.97
C VAL A 150 11.42 0.42 3.19
N VAL A 151 11.56 1.66 3.64
CA VAL A 151 11.12 2.86 2.91
C VAL A 151 11.81 2.96 1.55
N GLU A 152 13.15 2.86 1.51
CA GLU A 152 13.88 2.88 0.24
C GLU A 152 13.45 1.74 -0.70
N LYS A 153 13.23 0.55 -0.14
CA LYS A 153 12.80 -0.62 -0.92
C LYS A 153 11.38 -0.43 -1.42
N THR A 154 10.51 0.21 -0.64
CA THR A 154 9.14 0.56 -1.04
C THR A 154 9.18 1.44 -2.27
N GLU A 155 9.91 2.55 -2.24
CA GLU A 155 10.05 3.48 -3.37
C GLU A 155 10.58 2.76 -4.62
N LYS A 156 11.70 2.05 -4.52
CA LYS A 156 12.33 1.36 -5.67
C LYS A 156 11.44 0.27 -6.28
N VAL A 157 10.82 -0.56 -5.44
CA VAL A 157 9.98 -1.67 -5.92
C VAL A 157 8.68 -1.14 -6.52
N TRP A 158 8.07 -0.13 -5.89
CA TRP A 158 6.89 0.55 -6.42
C TRP A 158 7.17 1.20 -7.78
N GLU A 159 8.21 2.04 -7.87
CA GLU A 159 8.57 2.74 -9.11
C GLU A 159 8.81 1.74 -10.26
N THR A 160 9.61 0.70 -9.99
CA THR A 160 9.93 -0.31 -11.01
C THR A 160 8.68 -1.09 -11.41
N GLY A 161 7.84 -1.50 -10.45
CA GLY A 161 6.60 -2.23 -10.73
C GLY A 161 5.61 -1.43 -11.57
N MET A 162 5.43 -0.15 -11.23
CA MET A 162 4.58 0.78 -11.99
C MET A 162 5.10 1.02 -13.40
N ALA A 163 6.42 1.14 -13.57
CA ALA A 163 7.05 1.29 -14.88
C ALA A 163 6.86 0.05 -15.77
N GLU A 164 6.99 -1.16 -15.21
CA GLU A 164 6.74 -2.40 -15.97
C GLU A 164 5.27 -2.52 -16.38
N LEU A 165 4.32 -2.22 -15.49
CA LEU A 165 2.89 -2.21 -15.84
C LEU A 165 2.56 -1.21 -16.96
N ALA A 166 3.19 -0.04 -16.94
CA ALA A 166 3.03 0.95 -18.01
C ALA A 166 3.56 0.43 -19.36
N LYS A 167 4.69 -0.29 -19.36
CA LYS A 167 5.24 -0.93 -20.58
C LYS A 167 4.33 -2.03 -21.10
N GLU A 168 3.79 -2.89 -20.23
CA GLU A 168 2.86 -3.96 -20.62
C GLU A 168 1.60 -3.38 -21.28
N LYS A 169 1.05 -2.30 -20.74
CA LYS A 169 -0.08 -1.60 -21.35
C LYS A 169 0.24 -1.03 -22.74
N LEU A 170 1.44 -0.49 -22.94
CA LEU A 170 1.88 -0.01 -24.26
C LEU A 170 2.05 -1.14 -25.28
N ASN A 171 2.50 -2.31 -24.84
CA ASN A 171 2.70 -3.47 -25.71
C ASN A 171 1.41 -4.22 -26.07
N ASN A 172 0.36 -4.04 -25.26
CA ASN A 172 -0.96 -4.66 -25.44
C ASN A 172 -1.98 -3.77 -26.18
N ASN A 173 -1.59 -2.53 -26.57
CA ASN A 173 -2.37 -1.62 -27.41
C ASN A 173 -1.82 -1.58 -28.84
#